data_AF-A0A7J2MB84-F1
#
_entry.id   AF-A0A7J2MB84-F1
#
_cell.length_a   1.000
_cell.length_b   1.000
_cell.length_c   1.000
_cell.angle_alpha   90.00
_cell.angle_beta   90.00
_cell.angle_gamma   90.00
#
_symmetry.space_group_name_H-M   'P 1'
#
loop_
_entity.id
_entity.type
_entity.pdbx_description
1 polymer ?
#
loop_
_entity_poly.entity_id
_entity_poly.type
_entity_poly.pdbx_seq_one_letter_code
_entity_poly.pdbx_strand_id
1 'polypeptide(L)'
;MKEIKNKKLAGMVMAASILIIGITLSGCLGEEGTILRTTGATFPQYQIQKWIDVYHESHPDVKIEYEGGGSGHGQDAFLNGLTQIGRSDPPVKEDTWNKFLGTGDQPLQFPEVVGAVVISYNVPGVSSLN
;
A
#
# COMPACT_ATOMS: atom_id res chain seq x y z
N MET A 1 -48.08 32.46 -31.64
CA MET A 1 -47.30 31.20 -31.70
C MET A 1 -45.78 31.34 -31.50
N LYS A 2 -45.12 32.44 -31.91
CA LYS A 2 -43.66 32.65 -31.70
C LYS A 2 -43.25 32.74 -30.21
N GLU A 3 -44.01 33.48 -29.39
CA GLU A 3 -43.79 33.66 -27.94
C GLU A 3 -43.71 32.34 -27.15
N ILE A 4 -44.59 31.39 -27.45
CA ILE A 4 -44.66 30.09 -26.74
C ILE A 4 -43.46 29.19 -27.06
N LYS A 5 -42.92 29.28 -28.29
CA LYS A 5 -41.71 28.54 -28.68
C LYS A 5 -40.47 29.06 -27.93
N ASN A 6 -40.36 30.36 -27.70
CA ASN A 6 -39.22 30.96 -27.01
C ASN A 6 -39.20 30.63 -25.51
N LYS A 7 -40.36 30.59 -24.85
CA LYS A 7 -40.48 30.19 -23.44
C LYS A 7 -40.13 28.70 -23.22
N LYS A 8 -40.53 27.82 -24.14
CA LYS A 8 -40.14 26.40 -24.13
C LYS A 8 -38.64 26.20 -24.40
N LEU A 9 -38.07 26.98 -25.33
CA LEU A 9 -36.64 26.94 -25.63
C LEU A 9 -35.81 27.42 -24.43
N ALA A 10 -36.21 28.50 -23.76
CA ALA A 10 -35.54 29.01 -22.57
C ALA A 10 -35.58 27.99 -21.40
N GLY A 11 -36.72 27.32 -21.17
CA GLY A 11 -36.82 26.27 -20.16
C GLY A 11 -35.95 25.05 -20.46
N MET A 12 -35.83 24.67 -21.74
CA MET A 12 -35.00 23.55 -22.18
C MET A 12 -33.50 23.85 -22.06
N VAL A 13 -33.08 25.09 -22.37
CA VAL A 13 -31.71 25.55 -22.17
C VAL A 13 -31.35 25.60 -20.69
N MET A 14 -32.24 26.10 -19.83
CA MET A 14 -32.00 26.17 -18.38
C MET A 14 -31.90 24.77 -17.75
N ALA A 15 -32.75 23.83 -18.17
CA ALA A 15 -32.68 22.43 -17.73
C ALA A 15 -31.38 21.74 -18.19
N ALA A 16 -30.94 21.99 -19.42
CA ALA A 16 -29.67 21.47 -19.93
C ALA A 16 -28.47 22.04 -19.17
N SER A 17 -28.48 23.34 -18.83
CA SER A 17 -27.41 23.98 -18.04
C SER A 17 -27.32 23.42 -16.61
N ILE A 18 -28.46 23.17 -15.96
CA ILE A 18 -28.51 22.57 -14.61
C ILE A 18 -27.99 21.12 -14.65
N LEU A 19 -28.33 20.35 -15.70
CA LEU A 19 -27.83 18.98 -15.87
C LEU A 19 -26.31 18.94 -16.10
N ILE A 20 -25.77 19.88 -16.89
CA ILE A 20 -24.34 19.98 -17.15
C ILE A 20 -23.56 20.37 -15.89
N ILE A 21 -24.09 21.29 -15.07
CA ILE A 21 -23.48 21.68 -13.79
C ILE A 21 -23.55 20.53 -12.76
N GLY A 22 -24.64 19.75 -12.74
CA GLY A 22 -24.76 18.57 -11.89
C GLY A 22 -23.78 17.45 -12.26
N ILE A 23 -23.43 17.32 -13.54
CA ILE A 23 -22.44 16.33 -14.02
C ILE A 23 -21.01 16.79 -13.74
N THR A 24 -20.71 18.09 -13.81
CA THR A 24 -19.36 18.61 -13.53
C THR A 24 -19.02 18.68 -12.04
N LEU A 25 -20.00 18.80 -11.13
CA LEU A 25 -19.74 18.75 -9.68
C LEU A 25 -19.55 17.33 -9.11
N SER A 26 -20.05 16.28 -9.78
CA SER A 26 -19.87 14.89 -9.32
C SER A 26 -18.47 14.31 -9.61
N GLY A 27 -17.61 15.03 -10.33
CA GLY A 27 -16.26 14.57 -10.69
C GLY A 27 -15.14 14.96 -9.71
N CYS A 28 -15.42 15.72 -8.64
CA CYS A 28 -14.38 16.29 -7.77
C CYS A 28 -14.47 15.88 -6.28
N LEU A 29 -15.25 14.86 -5.93
CA LEU A 29 -15.44 14.43 -4.53
C LEU A 29 -14.96 12.99 -4.27
N GLY A 30 -13.81 12.63 -4.80
CA GLY A 30 -13.09 11.42 -4.40
C GLY A 30 -11.67 11.79 -3.99
N GLU A 31 -11.39 11.88 -2.70
CA GLU A 31 -10.03 11.59 -2.23
C GLU A 31 -9.80 10.11 -2.54
N GLU A 32 -9.11 9.82 -3.66
CA GLU A 32 -8.61 8.47 -3.92
C GLU A 32 -7.56 8.16 -2.84
N GLY A 33 -7.97 7.41 -1.82
CA GLY A 33 -7.07 6.98 -0.76
C GLY A 33 -5.88 6.22 -1.34
N THR A 34 -4.69 6.52 -0.85
CA THR A 34 -3.44 5.89 -1.33
C THR A 34 -3.33 4.50 -0.72
N ILE A 35 -3.12 3.46 -1.55
CA ILE A 35 -2.87 2.09 -1.07
C ILE A 35 -1.41 1.73 -1.28
N LEU A 36 -0.70 1.44 -0.20
CA LEU A 36 0.66 0.93 -0.19
C LEU A 36 0.65 -0.57 0.17
N ARG A 37 1.00 -1.42 -0.79
CA ARG A 37 1.07 -2.88 -0.63
C ARG A 37 2.49 -3.32 -0.32
N THR A 38 2.63 -4.05 0.79
CA THR A 38 3.90 -4.56 1.26
C THR A 38 3.77 -6.02 1.68
N THR A 39 4.84 -6.80 1.52
CA THR A 39 4.89 -8.19 1.98
C THR A 39 6.32 -8.59 2.34
N GLY A 40 6.50 -9.71 3.06
CA GLY A 40 7.80 -10.34 3.21
C GLY A 40 8.09 -10.87 4.61
N ALA A 41 9.26 -10.52 5.15
CA ALA A 41 9.78 -11.02 6.43
C ALA A 41 8.71 -11.10 7.53
N THR A 42 8.70 -12.17 8.32
CA THR A 42 7.75 -12.32 9.44
C THR A 42 8.31 -11.79 10.75
N PHE A 43 9.64 -11.67 10.87
CA PHE A 43 10.31 -11.15 12.04
C PHE A 43 9.83 -9.74 12.45
N PRO A 44 9.77 -8.74 11.56
CA PRO A 44 9.34 -7.40 11.95
C PRO A 44 7.81 -7.23 11.94
N GLN A 45 7.03 -8.25 11.55
CA GLN A 45 5.61 -8.11 11.19
C GLN A 45 4.78 -7.38 12.26
N TYR A 46 4.89 -7.79 13.52
CA TYR A 46 4.16 -7.15 14.62
C TYR A 46 4.57 -5.69 14.86
N GLN A 47 5.86 -5.38 14.71
CA GLN A 47 6.34 -4.01 14.86
C GLN A 47 5.80 -3.09 13.76
N ILE A 48 5.80 -3.58 12.51
CA ILE A 48 5.27 -2.84 11.37
C ILE A 48 3.77 -2.66 11.49
N GLN A 49 3.02 -3.68 11.89
CA GLN A 49 1.59 -3.55 12.09
C GLN A 49 1.29 -2.44 13.09
N LYS A 50 2.05 -2.36 14.19
CA LYS A 50 1.90 -1.28 15.16
C LYS A 50 2.21 0.10 14.56
N TRP A 51 3.22 0.22 13.70
CA TRP A 51 3.52 1.47 13.02
C TRP A 51 2.47 1.86 11.99
N ILE A 52 1.89 0.89 11.28
CA ILE A 52 0.75 1.12 10.37
C ILE A 52 -0.42 1.70 11.14
N ASP A 53 -0.77 1.09 12.29
CA ASP A 53 -1.86 1.56 13.14
C ASP A 53 -1.64 3.02 13.58
N VAL A 54 -0.42 3.34 14.06
CA VAL A 54 -0.07 4.71 14.49
C VAL A 54 -0.04 5.70 13.33
N TYR A 55 0.45 5.30 12.16
CA TYR A 55 0.48 6.18 10.98
C TYR A 55 -0.95 6.53 10.52
N HIS A 56 -1.84 5.54 10.54
CA HIS A 56 -3.24 5.71 10.14
C HIS A 56 -4.01 6.70 11.02
N GLU A 57 -3.64 6.87 12.30
CA GLU A 57 -4.25 7.86 13.20
C GLU A 57 -4.13 9.30 12.66
N SER A 58 -3.07 9.60 11.91
CA SER A 58 -2.80 10.93 11.32
C SER A 58 -3.01 11.00 9.81
N HIS A 59 -3.09 9.86 9.12
CA HIS A 59 -3.22 9.75 7.68
C HIS A 59 -4.31 8.70 7.33
N PRO A 60 -5.59 8.99 7.63
CA PRO A 60 -6.69 8.04 7.44
C PRO A 60 -6.97 7.73 5.96
N ASP A 61 -6.51 8.59 5.05
CA ASP A 61 -6.57 8.44 3.60
C ASP A 61 -5.51 7.46 3.04
N VAL A 62 -4.50 7.10 3.85
CA VAL A 62 -3.47 6.14 3.46
C VAL A 62 -3.76 4.77 4.06
N LYS A 63 -3.90 3.77 3.19
CA LYS A 63 -4.02 2.37 3.56
C LYS A 63 -2.70 1.65 3.31
N ILE A 64 -2.07 1.15 4.35
CA ILE A 64 -0.87 0.33 4.25
C ILE A 64 -1.25 -1.13 4.51
N GLU A 65 -1.02 -1.99 3.52
CA GLU A 65 -1.24 -3.43 3.60
C GLU A 65 0.09 -4.13 3.88
N TYR A 66 0.11 -5.03 4.86
CA TYR A 66 1.26 -5.89 5.13
C TYR A 66 0.85 -7.35 5.31
N GLU A 67 1.28 -8.18 4.37
CA GLU A 67 1.20 -9.63 4.47
C GLU A 67 2.56 -10.22 4.90
N GLY A 68 2.57 -11.06 5.93
CA GLY A 68 3.75 -11.86 6.23
C GLY A 68 3.88 -13.02 5.25
N GLY A 69 5.10 -13.40 4.89
CA GLY A 69 5.36 -14.54 3.99
C GLY A 69 6.80 -15.06 4.03
N GLY A 70 7.66 -14.43 4.83
CA GLY A 70 9.09 -14.69 4.88
C GLY A 70 9.88 -13.84 3.88
N SER A 71 11.19 -13.74 4.14
CA SER A 71 12.09 -12.85 3.40
C SER A 71 12.19 -13.17 1.90
N GLY A 72 12.14 -14.45 1.51
CA GLY A 72 12.16 -14.86 0.10
C GLY A 72 10.90 -14.44 -0.65
N HIS A 73 9.73 -14.67 -0.05
CA HIS A 73 8.45 -14.22 -0.61
C HIS A 73 8.42 -12.71 -0.83
N GLY A 74 8.95 -11.92 0.12
CA GLY A 74 9.07 -10.46 -0.01
C GLY A 74 9.92 -10.03 -1.20
N GLN A 75 11.08 -10.67 -1.39
CA GLN A 75 11.96 -10.39 -2.53
C GLN A 75 11.30 -10.75 -3.87
N ASP A 76 10.61 -11.90 -3.93
CA ASP A 76 9.92 -12.35 -5.15
C ASP A 76 8.71 -11.48 -5.49
N ALA A 77 7.91 -11.09 -4.50
CA ALA A 77 6.75 -10.23 -4.71
C ALA A 77 7.17 -8.83 -5.20
N PHE A 78 8.26 -8.28 -4.65
CA PHE A 78 8.85 -7.04 -5.11
C PHE A 78 9.39 -7.14 -6.54
N LEU A 79 10.17 -8.19 -6.85
CA LEU A 79 10.69 -8.44 -8.21
C LEU A 79 9.59 -8.48 -9.27
N ASN A 80 8.45 -9.08 -8.94
CA ASN A 80 7.32 -9.25 -9.85
C ASN A 80 6.38 -8.03 -9.87
N GLY A 81 6.70 -6.94 -9.14
CA GLY A 81 5.87 -5.73 -9.08
C GLY A 81 4.53 -5.92 -8.37
N LEU A 82 4.37 -6.98 -7.58
CA LEU A 82 3.13 -7.27 -6.85
C LEU A 82 2.97 -6.36 -5.62
N THR A 83 4.09 -5.88 -5.09
CA THR A 83 4.15 -4.99 -3.92
C THR A 83 5.13 -3.85 -4.17
N GLN A 84 4.85 -2.67 -3.62
CA GLN A 84 5.78 -1.54 -3.70
C GLN A 84 6.98 -1.71 -2.76
N ILE A 85 6.83 -2.48 -1.68
CA ILE A 85 7.91 -2.74 -0.71
C ILE A 85 7.99 -4.25 -0.41
N GLY A 86 9.12 -4.85 -0.74
CA GLY A 86 9.50 -6.20 -0.32
C GLY A 86 10.36 -6.16 0.94
N ARG A 87 9.85 -6.70 2.05
CA ARG A 87 10.52 -6.69 3.35
C ARG A 87 11.39 -7.94 3.51
N SER A 88 12.63 -7.78 3.96
CA SER A 88 13.60 -8.87 4.08
C SER A 88 14.50 -8.71 5.31
N ASP A 89 14.71 -9.79 6.06
CA ASP A 89 15.66 -9.86 7.17
C ASP A 89 17.12 -9.90 6.69
N PRO A 90 17.50 -10.79 5.73
CA PRO A 90 18.82 -10.72 5.14
C PRO A 90 18.90 -9.57 4.13
N PRO A 91 20.09 -8.96 3.97
CA PRO A 91 20.38 -8.15 2.78
C PRO A 91 20.07 -8.92 1.49
N VAL A 92 19.63 -8.20 0.46
CA VAL A 92 19.34 -8.84 -0.83
C VAL A 92 20.65 -9.30 -1.44
N LYS A 93 20.72 -10.57 -1.86
CA LYS A 93 21.92 -11.13 -2.50
C LYS A 93 22.14 -10.51 -3.87
N GLU A 94 23.39 -10.43 -4.29
CA GLU A 94 23.81 -9.85 -5.57
C GLU A 94 23.02 -10.40 -6.77
N ASP A 95 22.83 -11.73 -6.86
CA ASP A 95 22.05 -12.36 -7.94
C ASP A 95 20.60 -11.85 -8.01
N THR A 96 19.98 -11.59 -6.87
CA THR A 96 18.61 -11.09 -6.80
C THR A 96 18.56 -9.58 -7.05
N TRP A 97 19.55 -8.85 -6.55
CA TRP A 97 19.72 -7.43 -6.85
C TRP A 97 19.88 -7.16 -8.35
N ASN A 98 20.71 -7.97 -9.03
CA ASN A 98 20.88 -7.90 -10.48
C ASN A 98 19.58 -8.17 -11.24
N LYS A 99 18.71 -9.05 -10.72
CA LYS A 99 17.37 -9.25 -11.30
C LYS A 99 16.49 -8.00 -11.11
N PHE A 100 16.53 -7.35 -9.95
CA PHE A 100 15.81 -6.09 -9.73
C PHE A 100 16.28 -5.02 -10.73
N LEU A 101 17.59 -4.84 -10.91
CA LEU A 101 18.13 -3.89 -11.90
C LEU A 101 17.72 -4.25 -13.34
N GLY A 102 17.58 -5.54 -13.64
CA GLY A 102 17.14 -6.04 -14.94
C GLY A 102 15.70 -5.66 -15.31
N THR A 103 14.88 -5.22 -14.35
CA THR A 103 13.54 -4.69 -14.62
C THR A 103 13.55 -3.31 -15.29
N GLY A 104 14.67 -2.59 -15.19
CA GLY A 104 14.79 -1.19 -15.62
C GLY A 104 14.46 -0.18 -14.51
N ASP A 105 13.98 -0.64 -13.35
CA ASP A 105 13.74 0.19 -12.18
C ASP A 105 15.02 0.47 -11.37
N GLN A 106 14.93 1.45 -10.47
CA GLN A 106 15.98 1.76 -9.49
C GLN A 106 15.57 1.25 -8.10
N PRO A 107 15.90 -0.01 -7.73
CA PRO A 107 15.59 -0.52 -6.41
C PRO A 107 16.40 0.23 -5.34
N LEU A 108 15.79 0.41 -4.16
CA LEU A 108 16.44 0.96 -2.97
C LEU A 108 16.33 -0.05 -1.83
N GLN A 109 17.39 -0.18 -1.04
CA GLN A 109 17.39 -0.98 0.18
C GLN A 109 17.83 -0.12 1.37
N PHE A 110 17.02 -0.08 2.42
CA PHE A 110 17.30 0.64 3.65
C PHE A 110 17.05 -0.25 4.87
N PRO A 111 17.84 -0.09 5.95
CA PRO A 111 17.57 -0.78 7.21
C PRO A 111 16.32 -0.18 7.87
N GLU A 112 15.48 -1.03 8.42
CA GLU A 112 14.22 -0.62 9.05
C GLU A 112 14.18 -0.96 10.55
N VAL A 113 14.44 -2.22 10.90
CA VAL A 113 14.45 -2.73 12.28
C VAL A 113 15.74 -3.50 12.52
N VAL A 114 16.33 -3.31 13.70
CA VAL A 114 17.45 -4.14 14.20
C VAL A 114 16.92 -5.05 15.30
N GLY A 115 17.28 -6.32 15.26
CA GLY A 115 16.94 -7.29 16.30
C GLY A 115 17.96 -8.42 16.41
N ALA A 116 17.62 -9.41 17.22
CA ALA A 116 18.48 -10.55 17.51
C ALA A 116 17.78 -11.88 17.17
N VAL A 117 18.57 -12.86 16.72
CA VAL A 117 18.13 -14.24 16.57
C VAL A 117 18.39 -14.98 17.89
N VAL A 118 17.35 -15.60 18.46
CA VAL A 118 17.43 -16.30 19.74
C VAL A 118 17.22 -17.79 19.52
N ILE A 119 18.09 -18.62 20.12
CA ILE A 119 17.91 -20.08 20.16
C ILE A 119 16.94 -20.40 21.29
N SER A 120 15.79 -20.98 20.94
CA SER A 120 14.76 -21.41 21.90
C SER A 120 14.63 -22.93 21.87
N TYR A 121 14.46 -23.54 23.03
CA TYR A 121 14.22 -24.98 23.18
C TYR A 121 13.18 -25.25 24.26
N ASN A 122 12.46 -26.37 24.12
CA ASN A 122 11.54 -26.88 25.13
C ASN A 122 12.03 -28.26 25.58
N VAL A 123 12.61 -28.32 26.78
CA VAL A 123 13.14 -29.55 27.38
C VAL A 123 12.36 -29.86 28.66
N PRO A 124 11.31 -30.70 28.59
CA PRO A 124 10.50 -31.04 29.75
C PRO A 124 11.35 -31.63 30.89
N GLY A 125 11.14 -31.15 32.11
CA GLY A 125 11.86 -31.63 33.30
C GLY A 125 13.19 -30.94 33.60
N VAL A 126 13.65 -30.01 32.77
CA VAL A 126 14.82 -29.16 33.06
C VAL A 126 14.36 -27.80 33.56
N SER A 127 14.59 -27.51 34.84
CA SER A 127 14.18 -26.27 35.51
C SER A 127 15.30 -25.26 35.75
N SER A 128 16.57 -25.65 35.53
CA SER A 128 17.74 -24.77 35.65
C SER A 128 18.81 -25.16 34.65
N LEU A 129 19.53 -24.16 34.15
CA LEU A 129 20.72 -24.31 33.30
C LEU A 129 21.93 -23.98 34.16
N ASN A 130 23.00 -24.78 34.06
CA ASN A 130 24.25 -24.56 34.79
C ASN A 130 25.05 -23.40 34.21
#